data_AF-A0A9P0D986-F1
#
_entry.id   AF-A0A9P0D986-F1
#
_cell.length_a   1.000
_cell.length_b   1.000
_cell.length_c   1.000
_cell.angle_alpha   90.00
_cell.angle_beta   90.00
_cell.angle_gamma   90.00
#
_symmetry.space_group_name_H-M   'P 1'
#
loop_
_entity.id
_entity.type
_entity.pdbx_description
1 polymer ?
#
loop_
_entity_poly.entity_id
_entity_poly.type
_entity_poly.pdbx_seq_one_letter_code
_entity_poly.pdbx_strand_id
1 'polypeptide(L)'
;MSLYKSEDTLEQVTKSLQSWKKLIVDIYDDEYDNDENKENEKNGQLNVLQKYVEEYGQIEIDCEKTKAALQKLDEKLEEKEKPCEDVDGLYRECYDSLPEPSVNHYHDTRVWQAVFEGATDVQEIHKKKKKLHESQYEELSDSLMCSNIFSPPLDPISKVVVKNAYKSRKCGHVYEFETISDYIRQMKAKAKCPYIGCSSNQLKMSDLVQDSKLQSQITQYLETHNDDSEDDD
;
A
#
# COMPACT_ATOMS: atom_id res chain seq x y z
N MET A 1 -29.99 1.11 -16.21
CA MET A 1 -29.66 -0.31 -16.51
C MET A 1 -28.19 -0.56 -16.88
N SER A 2 -27.40 0.44 -17.30
CA SER A 2 -26.00 0.21 -17.73
C SER A 2 -24.99 0.04 -16.57
N LEU A 3 -25.16 0.75 -15.46
CA LEU A 3 -24.20 0.75 -14.33
C LEU A 3 -24.21 -0.54 -13.48
N TYR A 4 -25.34 -1.25 -13.43
CA TYR A 4 -25.42 -2.55 -12.76
C TYR A 4 -24.64 -3.64 -13.52
N LYS A 5 -24.50 -3.49 -14.84
CA LYS A 5 -23.71 -4.42 -15.66
C LYS A 5 -22.22 -4.22 -15.46
N SER A 6 -21.76 -2.97 -15.28
CA SER A 6 -20.34 -2.68 -15.05
C SER A 6 -19.83 -3.24 -13.72
N GLU A 7 -20.66 -3.17 -12.67
CA GLU A 7 -20.32 -3.71 -11.34
C GLU A 7 -20.23 -5.25 -11.35
N ASP A 8 -21.15 -5.91 -12.05
CA ASP A 8 -21.14 -7.37 -12.28
C ASP A 8 -19.92 -7.81 -13.11
N THR A 9 -19.56 -7.05 -14.16
CA THR A 9 -18.37 -7.37 -14.97
C THR A 9 -17.06 -7.23 -14.18
N LEU A 10 -16.93 -6.19 -13.34
CA LEU A 10 -15.72 -6.00 -12.54
C LEU A 10 -15.57 -7.11 -11.48
N GLU A 11 -16.69 -7.56 -10.90
CA GLU A 11 -16.70 -8.69 -9.98
C GLU A 11 -16.28 -10.01 -10.67
N GLN A 12 -16.77 -10.28 -11.88
CA GLN A 12 -16.37 -11.46 -12.66
C GLN A 12 -14.88 -11.45 -13.02
N VAL A 13 -14.35 -10.30 -13.42
CA VAL A 13 -12.92 -10.12 -13.68
C VAL A 13 -12.11 -10.35 -12.40
N THR A 14 -12.56 -9.80 -11.27
CA THR A 14 -11.88 -9.98 -9.97
C THR A 14 -11.76 -11.46 -9.61
N LYS A 15 -12.86 -12.23 -9.73
CA LYS A 15 -12.87 -13.68 -9.50
C LYS A 15 -11.93 -14.44 -10.44
N SER A 16 -11.85 -13.98 -11.69
CA SER A 16 -10.93 -14.56 -12.68
C SER A 16 -9.48 -14.31 -12.29
N LEU A 17 -9.12 -13.10 -11.89
CA LEU A 17 -7.77 -12.74 -11.43
C LEU A 17 -7.36 -13.51 -10.16
N GLN A 18 -8.29 -13.70 -9.22
CA GLN A 18 -8.06 -14.56 -8.04
C GLN A 18 -7.77 -16.01 -8.44
N SER A 19 -8.52 -16.54 -9.41
CA SER A 19 -8.31 -17.90 -9.92
C SER A 19 -6.96 -18.04 -10.60
N TRP A 20 -6.54 -17.03 -11.37
CA TRP A 20 -5.20 -16.99 -11.98
C TRP A 20 -4.09 -16.94 -10.94
N LYS A 21 -4.23 -16.14 -9.88
CA LYS A 21 -3.28 -16.12 -8.76
C LYS A 21 -3.13 -17.51 -8.16
N LYS A 22 -4.25 -18.16 -7.85
CA LYS A 22 -4.25 -19.49 -7.25
C LYS A 22 -3.57 -20.51 -8.17
N LEU A 23 -3.86 -20.50 -9.47
CA LEU A 23 -3.21 -21.39 -10.44
C LEU A 23 -1.70 -21.16 -10.51
N ILE A 24 -1.24 -19.91 -10.48
CA ILE A 24 0.20 -19.60 -10.46
C ILE A 24 0.85 -20.13 -9.18
N VAL A 25 0.18 -20.03 -8.03
CA VAL A 25 0.71 -20.57 -6.77
C VAL A 25 0.72 -22.10 -6.82
N ASP A 26 -0.40 -22.74 -7.17
CA ASP A 26 -0.55 -24.20 -7.21
C ASP A 26 0.42 -24.89 -8.19
N ILE A 27 0.76 -24.27 -9.32
CA ILE A 27 1.70 -24.83 -10.31
C ILE A 27 3.15 -24.79 -9.82
N TYR A 28 3.48 -23.78 -9.01
CA TYR A 28 4.86 -23.48 -8.64
C TYR A 28 5.20 -23.82 -7.17
N ASP A 29 4.23 -24.16 -6.33
CA ASP A 29 4.38 -24.60 -4.93
C ASP A 29 4.63 -26.12 -4.81
N ASP A 30 5.65 -26.65 -5.49
CA ASP A 30 6.15 -28.00 -5.14
C ASP A 30 7.14 -27.88 -3.98
N GLU A 31 6.73 -28.31 -2.79
CA GLU A 31 7.46 -28.21 -1.51
C GLU A 31 8.82 -28.92 -1.45
N TYR A 32 9.22 -29.64 -2.52
CA TYR A 32 10.38 -30.53 -2.52
C TYR A 32 11.52 -30.10 -3.44
N ASP A 33 11.36 -29.07 -4.26
CA ASP A 33 12.39 -28.60 -5.19
C ASP A 33 12.56 -27.08 -5.11
N ASN A 34 13.63 -26.64 -4.43
CA ASN A 34 14.02 -25.24 -4.34
C ASN A 34 14.78 -24.83 -5.61
N ASP A 35 14.09 -24.89 -6.76
CA ASP A 35 14.64 -24.54 -8.07
C ASP A 35 14.50 -23.01 -8.30
N GLU A 36 15.61 -22.30 -8.23
CA GLU A 36 15.68 -20.85 -8.49
C GLU A 36 15.06 -20.46 -9.84
N ASN A 37 15.09 -21.32 -10.85
CA ASN A 37 14.48 -21.04 -12.15
C ASN A 37 12.94 -21.07 -12.05
N LYS A 38 12.39 -22.02 -11.29
CA LYS A 38 10.95 -22.17 -11.05
C LYS A 38 10.39 -21.01 -10.22
N GLU A 39 11.13 -20.56 -9.22
CA GLU A 39 10.76 -19.38 -8.43
C GLU A 39 10.79 -18.08 -9.28
N ASN A 40 11.81 -17.92 -10.13
CA ASN A 40 11.88 -16.78 -11.04
C ASN A 40 10.72 -16.75 -12.04
N GLU A 41 10.30 -17.91 -12.56
CA GLU A 41 9.13 -18.02 -13.44
C GLU A 41 7.82 -17.70 -12.71
N LYS A 42 7.63 -18.23 -11.48
CA LYS A 42 6.50 -17.88 -10.60
C LYS A 42 6.40 -16.38 -10.39
N ASN A 43 7.52 -15.74 -10.02
CA ASN A 43 7.60 -14.30 -9.81
C ASN A 43 7.33 -13.50 -11.08
N GLY A 44 7.77 -14.00 -12.25
CA GLY A 44 7.45 -13.43 -13.55
C GLY A 44 5.94 -13.43 -13.84
N GLN A 45 5.27 -14.56 -13.60
CA GLN A 45 3.82 -14.68 -13.79
C GLN A 45 3.03 -13.81 -12.80
N LEU A 46 3.46 -13.75 -11.54
CA LEU A 46 2.86 -12.89 -10.53
C LEU A 46 2.99 -11.39 -10.88
N ASN A 47 4.11 -10.97 -11.46
CA ASN A 47 4.29 -9.59 -11.92
C ASN A 47 3.33 -9.24 -13.08
N VAL A 48 3.17 -10.16 -14.03
CA VAL A 48 2.20 -9.98 -15.12
C VAL A 48 0.78 -9.86 -14.55
N LEU A 49 0.41 -10.74 -13.61
CA LEU A 49 -0.88 -10.67 -12.93
C LEU A 49 -1.05 -9.33 -12.20
N GLN A 50 -0.04 -8.89 -11.46
CA GLN A 50 -0.04 -7.62 -10.73
C GLN A 50 -0.36 -6.46 -11.66
N LYS A 51 0.32 -6.37 -12.81
CA LYS A 51 0.05 -5.31 -13.81
C LYS A 51 -1.42 -5.26 -14.24
N TYR A 52 -2.06 -6.41 -14.44
CA TYR A 52 -3.48 -6.44 -14.78
C TYR A 52 -4.37 -6.00 -13.61
N VAL A 53 -4.04 -6.41 -12.38
CA VAL A 53 -4.77 -5.96 -11.18
C VAL A 53 -4.66 -4.45 -11.00
N GLU A 54 -3.49 -3.86 -11.26
CA GLU A 54 -3.29 -2.40 -11.27
C GLU A 54 -4.20 -1.71 -12.29
N GLU A 55 -4.22 -2.21 -13.53
CA GLU A 55 -5.07 -1.67 -14.61
C GLU A 55 -6.56 -1.73 -14.25
N TYR A 56 -7.05 -2.85 -13.69
CA TYR A 56 -8.44 -2.98 -13.28
C TYR A 56 -8.78 -2.16 -12.03
N GLY A 57 -7.84 -2.00 -11.09
CA GLY A 57 -8.01 -1.10 -9.96
C GLY A 57 -8.13 0.37 -10.41
N GLN A 58 -7.36 0.79 -11.41
CA GLN A 58 -7.53 2.13 -11.99
C GLN A 58 -8.90 2.32 -12.63
N ILE A 59 -9.40 1.30 -13.35
CA ILE A 59 -10.74 1.33 -13.94
C ILE A 59 -11.83 1.47 -12.85
N GLU A 60 -11.67 0.79 -11.71
CA GLU A 60 -12.60 0.91 -10.57
C GLU A 60 -12.67 2.35 -10.06
N ILE A 61 -11.51 2.97 -9.82
CA ILE A 61 -11.39 4.37 -9.39
C ILE A 61 -12.05 5.32 -10.39
N ASP A 62 -11.76 5.15 -11.68
CA ASP A 62 -12.31 6.00 -12.74
C ASP A 62 -13.83 5.86 -12.83
N CYS A 63 -14.36 4.65 -12.65
CA CYS A 63 -15.81 4.40 -12.59
C CYS A 63 -16.47 5.10 -11.39
N GLU A 64 -15.84 5.04 -10.21
CA GLU A 64 -16.35 5.72 -9.01
C GLU A 64 -16.33 7.24 -9.16
N LYS A 65 -15.24 7.80 -9.69
CA LYS A 65 -15.13 9.25 -9.97
C LYS A 65 -16.18 9.70 -10.98
N THR A 66 -16.36 8.93 -12.05
CA THR A 66 -17.40 9.18 -13.06
C THR A 66 -18.80 9.14 -12.45
N LYS A 67 -19.09 8.16 -11.60
CA LYS A 67 -20.38 8.03 -10.91
C LYS A 67 -20.65 9.23 -9.99
N ALA A 68 -19.66 9.66 -9.23
CA ALA A 68 -19.78 10.85 -8.36
C ALA A 68 -19.96 12.14 -9.19
N ALA A 69 -19.29 12.26 -10.33
CA ALA A 69 -19.45 13.40 -11.23
C ALA A 69 -20.86 13.46 -11.84
N LEU A 70 -21.41 12.31 -12.23
CA LEU A 70 -22.78 12.20 -12.73
C LEU A 70 -23.81 12.56 -11.66
N GLN A 71 -23.63 12.11 -10.42
CA GLN A 71 -24.52 12.47 -9.31
C GLN A 71 -24.55 13.99 -9.07
N LYS A 72 -23.39 14.64 -9.04
CA LYS A 72 -23.30 16.10 -8.93
C LYS A 72 -23.93 16.82 -10.13
N LEU A 73 -23.80 16.26 -11.33
CA LEU A 73 -24.42 16.80 -12.53
C LEU A 73 -25.94 16.72 -12.43
N ASP A 74 -26.49 15.59 -12.00
CA ASP A 74 -27.93 15.41 -11.80
C ASP A 74 -28.47 16.43 -10.78
N GLU A 75 -27.80 16.61 -9.63
CA GLU A 75 -28.16 17.64 -8.63
C GLU A 75 -28.18 19.06 -9.24
N LYS A 76 -27.14 19.41 -10.00
CA LYS A 76 -27.05 20.73 -10.68
C LYS A 76 -28.11 20.91 -11.77
N LEU A 77 -28.56 19.84 -12.39
CA LEU A 77 -29.61 19.87 -13.42
C LEU A 77 -31.00 19.98 -12.78
N GLU A 78 -31.23 19.33 -11.63
CA GLU A 78 -32.47 19.44 -10.86
C GLU A 78 -32.67 20.86 -10.28
N GLU A 79 -31.59 21.56 -9.91
CA GLU A 79 -31.65 22.95 -9.44
C GLU A 79 -31.97 23.97 -10.55
N LYS A 80 -31.76 23.61 -11.84
CA LYS A 80 -31.99 24.52 -12.96
C LYS A 80 -33.36 24.29 -13.57
N GLU A 81 -34.27 25.26 -13.41
CA GLU A 81 -35.61 25.27 -14.07
C GLU A 81 -35.55 25.30 -15.60
N LYS A 82 -34.39 25.63 -16.21
CA LYS A 82 -34.20 25.68 -17.66
C LYS A 82 -33.27 24.54 -18.12
N PRO A 83 -33.59 23.86 -19.24
CA PRO A 83 -32.73 22.84 -19.80
C PRO A 83 -31.36 23.43 -20.13
N CYS A 84 -30.31 22.78 -19.64
CA CYS A 84 -28.94 23.22 -19.90
C CYS A 84 -28.53 22.88 -21.34
N GLU A 85 -28.00 23.87 -22.07
CA GLU A 85 -27.54 23.70 -23.45
C GLU A 85 -26.16 23.02 -23.55
N ASP A 86 -25.35 23.05 -22.48
CA ASP A 86 -24.00 22.47 -22.43
C ASP A 86 -23.81 21.50 -21.26
N VAL A 87 -24.41 20.31 -21.42
CA VAL A 87 -24.33 19.22 -20.44
C VAL A 87 -22.90 18.66 -20.33
N ASP A 88 -22.15 18.64 -21.43
CA ASP A 88 -20.77 18.11 -21.46
C ASP A 88 -19.80 19.02 -20.69
N GLY A 89 -19.93 20.34 -20.86
CA GLY A 89 -19.17 21.33 -20.08
C GLY A 89 -19.46 21.23 -18.58
N LEU A 90 -20.73 21.07 -18.20
CA LEU A 90 -21.11 20.88 -16.79
C LEU A 90 -20.60 19.56 -16.21
N TYR A 91 -20.65 18.47 -16.98
CA TYR A 91 -20.09 17.20 -16.55
C TYR A 91 -18.59 17.34 -16.27
N ARG A 92 -17.85 17.98 -17.19
CA ARG A 92 -16.41 18.19 -17.05
C ARG A 92 -16.07 19.03 -15.82
N GLU A 93 -16.81 20.11 -15.59
CA GLU A 93 -16.66 20.93 -14.38
C GLU A 93 -16.91 20.10 -13.11
N CYS A 94 -17.94 19.25 -13.09
CA CYS A 94 -18.23 18.38 -11.96
C CYS A 94 -17.13 17.34 -11.74
N TYR A 95 -16.62 16.75 -12.83
CA TYR A 95 -15.54 15.77 -12.81
C TYR A 95 -14.21 16.37 -12.31
N ASP A 96 -13.83 17.54 -12.81
CA ASP A 96 -12.61 18.25 -12.44
C ASP A 96 -12.69 18.83 -11.01
N SER A 97 -13.90 19.08 -10.50
CA SER A 97 -14.11 19.51 -9.11
C SER A 97 -13.90 18.40 -8.08
N LEU A 98 -13.84 17.14 -8.51
CA LEU A 98 -13.62 16.01 -7.62
C LEU A 98 -12.12 15.89 -7.30
N PRO A 99 -11.77 15.47 -6.07
CA PRO A 99 -10.38 15.25 -5.72
C PRO A 99 -9.74 14.23 -6.66
N GLU A 100 -8.52 14.52 -7.11
CA GLU A 100 -7.74 13.53 -7.84
C GLU A 100 -7.38 12.37 -6.90
N PRO A 101 -7.55 11.11 -7.35
CA PRO A 101 -7.08 9.97 -6.59
C PRO A 101 -5.56 10.08 -6.39
N SER A 102 -5.08 9.77 -5.19
CA SER A 102 -3.65 9.82 -4.88
C SER A 102 -2.86 8.85 -5.75
N VAL A 103 -1.57 9.13 -5.94
CA VAL A 103 -0.64 8.18 -6.57
C VAL A 103 -0.70 6.85 -5.81
N ASN A 104 -0.97 5.75 -6.52
CA ASN A 104 -1.14 4.39 -5.98
C ASN A 104 -2.43 4.10 -5.19
N HIS A 105 -3.50 4.88 -5.37
CA HIS A 105 -4.81 4.61 -4.77
C HIS A 105 -5.43 3.27 -5.24
N TYR A 106 -4.90 2.64 -6.29
CA TYR A 106 -5.36 1.32 -6.74
C TYR A 106 -5.13 0.22 -5.68
N HIS A 107 -4.17 0.37 -4.75
CA HIS A 107 -3.97 -0.61 -3.68
C HIS A 107 -5.14 -0.68 -2.68
N ASP A 108 -5.91 0.40 -2.59
CA ASP A 108 -7.08 0.48 -1.72
C ASP A 108 -8.36 -0.01 -2.42
N THR A 109 -8.26 -0.39 -3.70
CA THR A 109 -9.40 -0.86 -4.48
C THR A 109 -9.84 -2.25 -4.09
N ARG A 110 -11.11 -2.56 -4.32
CA ARG A 110 -11.67 -3.88 -4.05
C ARG A 110 -10.99 -4.94 -4.91
N VAL A 111 -10.66 -4.61 -6.17
CA VAL A 111 -9.95 -5.52 -7.07
C VAL A 111 -8.58 -5.89 -6.51
N TRP A 112 -7.80 -4.91 -6.05
CA TRP A 112 -6.49 -5.17 -5.45
C TRP A 112 -6.59 -5.98 -4.17
N GLN A 113 -7.47 -5.57 -3.26
CA GLN A 113 -7.70 -6.27 -2.01
C GLN A 113 -8.16 -7.70 -2.27
N ALA A 114 -9.11 -7.94 -3.16
CA ALA A 114 -9.59 -9.29 -3.43
C ALA A 114 -8.50 -10.22 -4.00
N VAL A 115 -7.61 -9.72 -4.85
CA VAL A 115 -6.56 -10.55 -5.47
C VAL A 115 -5.35 -10.69 -4.55
N PHE A 116 -4.99 -9.65 -3.80
CA PHE A 116 -3.77 -9.59 -2.98
C PHE A 116 -4.00 -9.50 -1.47
N GLU A 117 -5.23 -9.66 -0.96
CA GLU A 117 -5.48 -9.76 0.49
C GLU A 117 -4.67 -10.92 1.07
N GLY A 118 -3.90 -10.61 2.12
CA GLY A 118 -2.90 -11.48 2.72
C GLY A 118 -1.47 -11.31 2.18
N ALA A 119 -1.27 -10.59 1.07
CA ALA A 119 0.05 -10.27 0.51
C ALA A 119 0.33 -8.76 0.62
N THR A 120 0.67 -8.30 1.82
CA THR A 120 1.26 -6.96 2.02
C THR A 120 2.71 -6.85 1.50
N ASP A 121 3.26 -7.90 0.87
CA ASP A 121 4.66 -7.98 0.44
C ASP A 121 4.90 -7.75 -1.06
N VAL A 122 3.96 -7.14 -1.79
CA VAL A 122 4.19 -6.78 -3.20
C VAL A 122 4.51 -5.29 -3.34
N GLN A 123 5.61 -4.89 -2.72
CA GLN A 123 6.41 -3.69 -3.02
C GLN A 123 7.87 -4.18 -2.91
N GLU A 124 8.77 -4.16 -3.89
CA GLU A 124 8.83 -3.44 -5.15
C GLU A 124 9.76 -4.24 -6.10
N ILE A 125 9.29 -4.68 -7.27
CA ILE A 125 10.19 -5.12 -8.35
C ILE A 125 10.78 -3.84 -8.97
N HIS A 126 11.79 -3.27 -8.32
CA HIS A 126 12.55 -2.15 -8.87
C HIS A 126 13.23 -2.60 -10.14
N LYS A 127 12.80 -1.97 -11.23
CA LYS A 127 13.40 -2.01 -12.56
C LYS A 127 14.92 -1.86 -12.43
N LYS A 128 15.65 -2.93 -12.75
CA LYS A 128 17.10 -2.94 -12.98
C LYS A 128 17.51 -1.72 -13.82
N LYS A 129 18.13 -0.71 -13.20
CA LYS A 129 18.95 0.28 -13.91
C LYS A 129 20.42 -0.11 -13.79
N LYS A 130 21.00 -0.34 -14.96
CA LYS A 130 22.37 -0.77 -15.23
C LYS A 130 23.35 0.40 -15.02
N LYS A 131 24.33 0.18 -14.12
CA LYS A 131 25.75 0.62 -14.04
C LYS A 131 26.20 2.11 -14.15
N LEU A 132 27.20 2.37 -13.27
CA LEU A 132 28.36 3.30 -13.23
C LEU A 132 28.26 4.25 -12.01
N HIS A 133 29.24 4.41 -11.10
CA HIS A 133 30.67 4.08 -11.05
C HIS A 133 31.14 4.10 -9.56
N GLU A 134 32.04 3.17 -9.22
CA GLU A 134 33.10 3.17 -8.18
C GLU A 134 33.16 4.35 -7.18
N SER A 135 33.00 4.07 -5.88
CA SER A 135 34.12 4.12 -4.90
C SER A 135 33.64 3.80 -3.47
N GLN A 136 33.95 2.58 -3.02
CA GLN A 136 34.59 2.28 -1.74
C GLN A 136 33.96 2.88 -0.47
N TYR A 137 33.09 2.10 0.19
CA TYR A 137 33.18 1.70 1.61
C TYR A 137 31.96 0.78 1.89
N GLU A 138 32.16 -0.53 1.73
CA GLU A 138 31.24 -1.56 2.17
C GLU A 138 32.08 -2.55 3.00
N GLU A 139 31.81 -2.65 4.29
CA GLU A 139 31.87 -3.89 5.07
C GLU A 139 31.47 -3.61 6.51
N LEU A 140 30.16 -3.63 6.73
CA LEU A 140 29.46 -4.25 7.86
C LEU A 140 27.97 -4.31 7.47
N SER A 141 27.67 -5.01 6.37
CA SER A 141 26.31 -5.45 6.02
C SER A 141 26.31 -6.97 5.87
N ASP A 142 26.89 -7.62 6.87
CA ASP A 142 26.95 -9.07 6.96
C ASP A 142 25.52 -9.59 7.15
N SER A 143 25.06 -10.33 6.14
CA SER A 143 24.08 -11.40 6.21
C SER A 143 22.71 -11.11 6.84
N LEU A 144 21.70 -10.88 5.99
CA LEU A 144 20.44 -11.63 6.13
C LEU A 144 19.67 -11.61 4.80
N MET A 145 19.77 -12.71 4.06
CA MET A 145 18.69 -13.12 3.18
C MET A 145 17.50 -13.46 4.08
N CYS A 146 16.42 -12.68 4.02
CA CYS A 146 15.13 -13.09 4.57
C CYS A 146 14.16 -13.29 3.41
N SER A 147 13.88 -14.56 3.15
CA SER A 147 12.57 -15.08 2.74
C SER A 147 11.42 -14.31 3.40
N ASN A 148 10.24 -14.30 2.77
CA ASN A 148 8.96 -13.64 3.09
C ASN A 148 8.48 -13.71 4.57
N ILE A 149 9.33 -13.28 5.51
CA ILE A 149 9.13 -13.28 6.94
C ILE A 149 8.97 -11.82 7.30
N PHE A 150 7.76 -11.46 7.71
CA PHE A 150 7.47 -10.14 8.23
C PHE A 150 8.51 -9.78 9.30
N SER A 151 9.24 -8.68 9.07
CA SER A 151 10.19 -8.14 10.03
C SER A 151 9.60 -6.86 10.63
N PRO A 152 9.40 -6.79 11.95
CA PRO A 152 8.91 -5.59 12.61
C PRO A 152 9.81 -4.37 12.32
N PRO A 153 9.25 -3.20 12.01
CA PRO A 153 10.06 -2.02 11.75
C PRO A 153 10.78 -1.55 13.02
N LEU A 154 11.99 -1.05 12.83
CA LEU A 154 12.76 -0.38 13.87
C LEU A 154 12.35 1.09 13.98
N ASP A 155 12.20 1.57 15.21
CA ASP A 155 11.91 2.96 15.50
C ASP A 155 13.13 3.84 15.09
N PRO A 156 12.93 4.91 14.30
CA PRO A 156 14.04 5.74 13.81
C PRO A 156 14.81 6.46 14.93
N ILE A 157 14.23 6.62 16.13
CA ILE A 157 14.84 7.31 17.27
C ILE A 157 15.56 6.30 18.18
N SER A 158 14.87 5.30 18.70
CA SER A 158 15.43 4.33 19.66
C SER A 158 16.22 3.20 19.00
N LYS A 159 16.03 2.96 17.70
CA LYS A 159 16.61 1.84 16.95
C LYS A 159 16.20 0.45 17.46
N VAL A 160 15.13 0.39 18.25
CA VAL A 160 14.52 -0.85 18.76
C VAL A 160 13.27 -1.17 17.94
N VAL A 161 12.87 -2.44 17.90
CA VAL A 161 11.60 -2.88 17.33
C VAL A 161 10.44 -2.09 17.94
N VAL A 162 9.61 -1.51 17.08
CA VAL A 162 8.40 -0.79 17.48
C VAL A 162 7.46 -1.76 18.19
N LYS A 163 6.94 -1.36 19.36
CA LYS A 163 5.93 -2.12 20.12
C LYS A 163 4.56 -1.45 20.09
N ASN A 164 4.49 -0.12 20.13
CA ASN A 164 3.26 0.66 19.95
C ASN A 164 3.36 1.46 18.65
N ALA A 165 2.85 0.90 17.57
CA ALA A 165 2.96 1.45 16.23
C ALA A 165 2.06 2.69 16.04
N TYR A 166 2.70 3.84 15.82
CA TYR A 166 2.02 5.08 15.43
C TYR A 166 2.59 5.61 14.13
N LYS A 167 1.73 6.07 13.24
CA LYS A 167 2.13 6.71 11.98
C LYS A 167 1.75 8.17 11.91
N SER A 168 2.55 8.94 11.19
CA SER A 168 2.22 10.33 10.85
C SER A 168 1.21 10.35 9.69
N ARG A 169 0.08 11.02 9.86
CA ARG A 169 -0.89 11.25 8.76
C ARG A 169 -0.33 12.07 7.60
N LYS A 170 0.77 12.81 7.82
CA LYS A 170 1.38 13.67 6.80
C LYS A 170 2.35 12.95 5.88
N CYS A 171 3.09 11.98 6.40
CA CYS A 171 4.17 11.30 5.66
C CYS A 171 4.12 9.76 5.71
N GLY A 172 3.19 9.17 6.46
CA GLY A 172 3.00 7.72 6.54
C GLY A 172 4.04 6.96 7.37
N HIS A 173 5.16 7.59 7.75
CA HIS A 173 6.21 6.95 8.55
C HIS A 173 5.73 6.52 9.94
N VAL A 174 6.27 5.39 10.40
CA VAL A 174 5.92 4.69 11.64
C VAL A 174 6.95 4.94 12.73
N TYR A 175 6.50 5.00 13.97
CA TYR A 175 7.32 5.24 15.15
C TYR A 175 6.81 4.41 16.34
N GLU A 176 7.68 4.23 17.32
CA GLU A 176 7.26 3.87 18.68
C GLU A 176 6.63 5.10 19.35
N PHE A 177 5.45 4.93 19.96
CA PHE A 177 4.69 6.04 20.54
C PHE A 177 5.48 6.81 21.59
N GLU A 178 6.11 6.11 22.53
CA GLU A 178 6.81 6.77 23.64
C GLU A 178 7.96 7.64 23.13
N THR A 179 8.78 7.10 22.23
CA THR A 179 9.98 7.77 21.72
C THR A 179 9.63 8.97 20.83
N ILE A 180 8.65 8.84 19.94
CA ILE A 180 8.22 9.94 19.09
C ILE A 180 7.50 11.03 19.88
N SER A 181 6.75 10.63 20.90
CA SER A 181 6.03 11.57 21.75
C SER A 181 7.01 12.43 22.54
N ASP A 182 8.08 11.84 23.09
CA ASP A 182 9.15 12.58 23.76
C ASP A 182 9.96 13.45 22.79
N TYR A 183 10.29 12.93 21.61
CA TYR A 183 10.97 13.71 20.57
C TYR A 183 10.19 14.98 20.20
N ILE A 184 8.86 14.87 19.98
CA ILE A 184 8.01 16.02 19.68
C ILE A 184 7.96 16.98 20.87
N ARG A 185 7.89 16.48 22.11
CA ARG A 185 7.92 17.33 23.33
C ARG A 185 9.24 18.10 23.47
N GLN A 186 10.37 17.47 23.15
CA GLN A 186 11.70 18.09 23.23
C GLN A 186 11.92 19.14 22.13
N MET A 187 11.55 18.81 20.88
CA MET A 187 11.76 19.69 19.73
C MET A 187 10.66 20.76 19.56
N LYS A 188 9.51 20.59 20.21
CA LYS A 188 8.35 21.50 20.19
C LYS A 188 7.93 21.83 18.75
N ALA A 189 7.79 23.11 18.41
CA ALA A 189 7.40 23.57 17.07
C ALA A 189 8.42 23.26 15.96
N LYS A 190 9.64 22.83 16.31
CA LYS A 190 10.71 22.48 15.36
C LYS A 190 10.79 20.97 15.09
N ALA A 191 9.91 20.16 15.69
CA ALA A 191 9.90 18.72 15.46
C ALA A 191 9.67 18.43 13.98
N LYS A 192 10.62 17.73 13.37
CA LYS A 192 10.54 17.23 11.99
C LYS A 192 10.40 15.73 12.01
N CYS A 193 10.05 15.14 10.87
CA CYS A 193 10.11 13.69 10.75
C CYS A 193 11.55 13.18 10.99
N PRO A 194 11.77 12.23 11.93
CA PRO A 194 13.09 11.63 12.18
C PRO A 194 13.66 10.80 11.02
N TYR A 195 12.82 10.32 10.11
CA TYR A 195 13.29 9.63 8.91
C TYR A 195 14.10 10.57 8.00
N ILE A 196 15.31 10.14 7.66
CA ILE A 196 16.25 10.86 6.82
C ILE A 196 15.62 11.08 5.44
N GLY A 197 15.68 12.31 4.93
CA GLY A 197 15.14 12.65 3.60
C GLY A 197 13.63 12.93 3.57
N CYS A 198 12.92 12.83 4.70
CA CYS A 198 11.50 13.18 4.73
C CYS A 198 11.30 14.71 4.60
N SER A 199 10.45 15.13 3.66
CA SER A 199 10.11 16.53 3.41
C SER A 199 9.13 17.12 4.42
N SER A 200 8.58 16.31 5.33
CA SER A 200 7.65 16.76 6.37
C SER A 200 8.39 17.59 7.43
N ASN A 201 8.22 18.91 7.32
CA ASN A 201 8.92 19.89 8.13
C ASN A 201 8.25 20.22 9.48
N GLN A 202 7.07 19.68 9.75
CA GLN A 202 6.34 19.91 11.00
C GLN A 202 5.59 18.65 11.43
N LEU A 203 6.09 18.02 12.48
CA LEU A 203 5.47 16.88 13.14
C LEU A 203 4.85 17.33 14.47
N LYS A 204 3.56 17.05 14.67
CA LYS A 204 2.83 17.35 15.90
C LYS A 204 2.20 16.07 16.47
N MET A 205 1.92 16.06 17.77
CA MET A 205 1.18 14.96 18.42
C MET A 205 -0.16 14.69 17.74
N SER A 206 -0.86 15.76 17.34
CA SER A 206 -2.12 15.65 16.61
C SER A 206 -1.99 14.97 15.24
N ASP A 207 -0.78 14.88 14.68
CA ASP A 207 -0.55 14.23 13.38
C ASP A 207 -0.32 12.72 13.52
N LEU A 208 -0.06 12.24 14.74
CA LEU A 208 0.19 10.83 15.03
C LEU A 208 -1.14 10.08 15.18
N VAL A 209 -1.26 8.97 14.48
CA VAL A 209 -2.41 8.06 14.55
C VAL A 209 -1.89 6.65 14.74
N GLN A 210 -2.54 5.90 15.62
CA GLN A 210 -2.20 4.50 15.87
C GLN A 210 -2.41 3.68 14.59
N ASP A 211 -1.42 2.84 14.25
CA ASP A 211 -1.54 1.91 13.14
C ASP A 211 -1.96 0.53 13.66
N SER A 212 -3.27 0.33 13.84
CA SER A 212 -3.80 -0.91 14.40
C SER A 212 -3.48 -2.15 13.56
N LYS A 213 -3.33 -2.00 12.23
CA LYS A 213 -2.99 -3.12 11.35
C LYS A 213 -1.55 -3.56 11.57
N LEU A 214 -0.61 -2.61 11.54
CA LEU A 214 0.79 -2.90 11.79
C LEU A 214 1.02 -3.36 13.23
N GLN A 215 0.31 -2.77 14.20
CA GLN A 215 0.31 -3.22 15.59
C GLN A 215 -0.06 -4.71 15.70
N SER A 216 -1.11 -5.14 15.00
CA SER A 216 -1.53 -6.54 14.99
C SER A 216 -0.44 -7.46 14.39
N GLN A 217 0.22 -7.04 13.32
CA GLN A 217 1.29 -7.83 12.69
C GLN A 217 2.53 -7.95 13.60
N ILE A 218 2.94 -6.84 14.24
CA ILE A 218 4.03 -6.82 15.22
C ILE A 218 3.69 -7.74 16.40
N THR A 219 2.46 -7.65 16.92
CA THR A 219 2.03 -8.48 18.04
C THR A 219 2.08 -9.95 17.68
N GLN A 220 1.52 -10.33 16.53
CA GLN A 220 1.56 -11.70 16.03
C GLN A 220 3.00 -12.20 15.85
N TYR A 221 3.89 -11.38 15.29
CA TYR A 221 5.30 -11.74 15.12
C TYR A 221 6.00 -11.98 16.46
N LEU A 222 5.79 -11.09 17.44
CA LEU A 222 6.41 -11.21 18.76
C LEU A 222 5.86 -12.43 19.51
N GLU A 223 4.56 -12.73 19.38
CA GLU A 223 3.96 -13.93 19.97
C GLU A 223 4.54 -15.22 19.38
N THR A 224 4.74 -15.29 18.06
CA THR A 224 5.29 -16.50 17.42
C THR A 224 6.79 -16.68 17.64
N HIS A 225 7.54 -15.62 18.02
CA HIS A 225 9.00 -15.66 18.21
C HIS A 225 9.43 -15.58 19.69
N ASN A 226 8.51 -15.34 20.64
CA ASN A 226 8.83 -15.36 22.08
C ASN A 226 8.95 -16.77 22.66
N ASP A 227 8.39 -17.80 22.02
CA ASP A 227 8.45 -19.20 22.48
C ASP A 227 9.85 -19.83 22.37
N ASP A 228 10.81 -19.20 21.68
CA ASP A 228 12.17 -19.73 21.48
C ASP A 228 13.21 -19.18 22.48
N SER A 229 12.80 -18.50 23.56
CA SER A 229 13.73 -17.85 24.51
C SER A 229 13.54 -18.23 25.99
N GLU A 230 12.79 -19.29 26.29
CA GLU A 230 12.74 -19.90 27.62
C GLU A 230 13.44 -21.27 27.63
N ASP A 231 14.76 -21.31 27.42
CA ASP A 231 15.61 -22.43 27.83
C ASP A 231 17.06 -21.95 27.96
N ASP A 232 17.40 -21.39 29.12
CA ASP A 232 18.77 -21.32 29.65
C ASP A 232 18.70 -21.15 31.18
N ASP A 233 18.58 -22.29 31.87
CA ASP A 233 18.90 -22.48 33.30
C ASP A 233 20.01 -23.56 33.44
#